data_AF-A0A659SKA1-F1
#
_entry.id   AF-A0A659SKA1-F1
#
_cell.length_a   1.000
_cell.length_b   1.000
_cell.length_c   1.000
_cell.angle_alpha   90.00
_cell.angle_beta   90.00
_cell.angle_gamma   90.00
#
_symmetry.space_group_name_H-M   'P 1'
#
loop_
_entity.id
_entity.type
_entity.pdbx_description
1 polymer ?
#
loop_
_entity_poly.entity_id
_entity_poly.type
_entity_poly.pdbx_seq_one_letter_code
_entity_poly.pdbx_strand_id
1 'polypeptide(L)'
;IEVMGSAGEELKRQQAQVEQVLKTEEEQFARTLERGLALLDEELAKLQGDTLDGETAFRLYDTYGFPVDLTADVCRERNIKVDEAGFAAAMEEQRRRAREASGFGADYNAMIRVDSASEFKGYDHLELNGKVTALFVDGKAVEAINAGQEAVVVLDQTPFYAESGGQVGDKGELKGAGFTFAVDDTQKYGQAIGHIGKLSAGALKVGDAVQADVDEARRARIRLNHSATHLMHAALRQVLGTHVAQKGSLVSDKVLRFDFSHNEAMKPSEIRQVEDLVNAQIRRNLPIETNIMDLDAAKAKGAMALFGEKYDERVRVLSMGDFSTELCGGTHASRTGDIGLFRIISESGTAAGIRRIEAVTGEGAMATVHAQSDRLNDIAHLLKGDSQNLGDKVRAVLERTRQLENELQQLKDQAAAQESANLSSKAVDLNGVKLLVSELAGIEPKMLRTMVDDLKNQLGSTVIVLATVVEGKVSLIAGVSKDVTDRVKAGELIGMVAQQVGGKGGGRPDMAQAGGTDAAALPAALASVQGWVSAKLQ
;
A
#
# COMPACT_ATOMS: atom_id res chain seq x y z
N ILE A 1 25.47 -22.15 -19.80
CA ILE A 1 24.96 -23.55 -19.65
C ILE A 1 25.90 -24.54 -20.36
N GLU A 2 26.21 -24.36 -21.64
CA GLU A 2 27.07 -25.29 -22.41
C GLU A 2 28.46 -25.51 -21.79
N VAL A 3 29.06 -24.48 -21.19
CA VAL A 3 30.39 -24.56 -20.55
C VAL A 3 30.39 -25.38 -19.25
N MET A 4 29.23 -25.57 -18.61
CA MET A 4 29.14 -26.22 -17.28
C MET A 4 28.93 -27.75 -17.34
N GLY A 5 28.82 -28.35 -18.53
CA GLY A 5 28.72 -29.80 -18.69
C GLY A 5 27.56 -30.45 -17.91
N SER A 6 27.82 -31.58 -17.23
CA SER A 6 26.81 -32.33 -16.47
C SER A 6 26.25 -31.57 -15.25
N ALA A 7 27.00 -30.65 -14.67
CA ALA A 7 26.52 -29.75 -13.61
C ALA A 7 25.49 -28.73 -14.13
N GLY A 8 25.44 -28.51 -15.45
CA GLY A 8 24.49 -27.63 -16.11
C GLY A 8 23.15 -28.28 -16.45
N GLU A 9 22.94 -29.59 -16.22
CA GLU A 9 21.67 -30.25 -16.58
C GLU A 9 20.48 -29.68 -15.81
N GLU A 10 20.65 -29.34 -14.53
CA GLU A 10 19.59 -28.70 -13.74
C GLU A 10 19.31 -27.28 -14.23
N LEU A 11 20.37 -26.52 -14.56
CA LEU A 11 20.24 -25.19 -15.19
C LEU A 11 19.56 -25.26 -16.57
N LYS A 12 19.78 -26.34 -17.32
CA LYS A 12 19.15 -26.57 -18.63
C LYS A 12 17.65 -26.82 -18.49
N ARG A 13 17.22 -27.52 -17.43
CA ARG A 13 15.78 -27.69 -17.12
C ARG A 13 15.11 -26.37 -16.74
N GLN A 14 15.86 -25.45 -16.15
CA GLN A 14 15.38 -24.13 -15.73
C GLN A 14 15.70 -23.01 -16.73
N GLN A 15 16.26 -23.32 -17.91
CA GLN A 15 16.82 -22.32 -18.84
C GLN A 15 15.81 -21.24 -19.23
N ALA A 16 14.61 -21.62 -19.67
CA ALA A 16 13.58 -20.66 -20.09
C ALA A 16 13.18 -19.72 -18.94
N GLN A 17 13.19 -20.22 -17.70
CA GLN A 17 12.91 -19.41 -16.52
C GLN A 17 14.07 -18.46 -16.22
N VAL A 18 15.32 -18.93 -16.28
CA VAL A 18 16.50 -18.10 -16.08
C VAL A 18 16.58 -16.99 -17.12
N GLU A 19 16.32 -17.28 -18.39
CA GLU A 19 16.27 -16.28 -19.46
C GLU A 19 15.18 -15.25 -19.24
N GLN A 20 13.98 -15.67 -18.81
CA GLN A 20 12.90 -14.75 -18.48
C GLN A 20 13.25 -13.87 -17.27
N VAL A 21 13.84 -14.44 -16.21
CA VAL A 21 14.31 -13.68 -15.03
C VAL A 21 15.33 -12.64 -15.46
N LEU A 22 16.35 -13.04 -16.23
CA LEU A 22 17.39 -12.13 -16.72
C LEU A 22 16.80 -11.01 -17.56
N LYS A 23 15.88 -11.33 -18.47
CA LYS A 23 15.20 -10.33 -19.28
C LYS A 23 14.41 -9.34 -18.42
N THR A 24 13.65 -9.82 -17.44
CA THR A 24 12.90 -8.94 -16.53
C THR A 24 13.84 -8.07 -15.69
N GLU A 25 14.95 -8.62 -15.19
CA GLU A 25 15.96 -7.85 -14.46
C GLU A 25 16.65 -6.81 -15.36
N GLU A 26 16.98 -7.14 -16.61
CA GLU A 26 17.52 -6.19 -17.59
C GLU A 26 16.52 -5.04 -17.86
N GLU A 27 15.24 -5.37 -18.07
CA GLU A 27 14.19 -4.37 -18.29
C GLU A 27 13.96 -3.48 -17.06
N GLN A 28 14.01 -4.04 -15.85
CA GLN A 28 13.93 -3.28 -14.61
C GLN A 28 15.16 -2.40 -14.41
N PHE A 29 16.36 -2.95 -14.61
CA PHE A 29 17.61 -2.20 -14.50
C PHE A 29 17.65 -1.04 -15.50
N ALA A 30 17.19 -1.24 -16.73
CA ALA A 30 17.10 -0.17 -17.73
C ALA A 30 16.17 0.98 -17.28
N ARG A 31 15.01 0.66 -16.69
CA ARG A 31 14.09 1.69 -16.15
C ARG A 31 14.68 2.41 -14.94
N THR A 32 15.34 1.67 -14.05
CA THR A 32 16.07 2.20 -12.89
C THR A 32 17.17 3.15 -13.35
N LEU A 33 17.90 2.78 -14.40
CA LEU A 33 18.96 3.58 -14.99
C LEU A 33 18.41 4.86 -15.62
N GLU A 34 17.35 4.76 -16.43
CA GLU A 34 16.71 5.92 -17.09
C GLU A 34 16.20 6.93 -16.06
N ARG A 35 15.51 6.45 -15.02
CA ARG A 35 15.01 7.30 -13.94
C ARG A 35 16.13 7.89 -13.09
N GLY A 36 17.14 7.08 -12.77
CA GLY A 36 18.30 7.51 -11.98
C GLY A 36 19.12 8.59 -12.69
N LEU A 37 19.34 8.44 -14.01
CA LEU A 37 19.99 9.46 -14.85
C LEU A 37 19.20 10.76 -14.89
N ALA A 38 17.87 10.69 -15.09
CA ALA A 38 17.03 11.89 -15.10
C ALA A 38 17.06 12.65 -13.76
N LEU A 39 17.04 11.91 -12.63
CA LEU A 39 17.14 12.50 -11.30
C LEU A 39 18.53 13.10 -11.04
N LEU A 40 19.60 12.40 -11.45
CA LEU A 40 20.96 12.90 -11.34
C LEU A 40 21.11 14.19 -12.17
N ASP A 41 20.60 14.22 -13.40
CA ASP A 41 20.61 15.43 -14.25
C ASP A 41 19.89 16.62 -13.60
N GLU A 42 18.74 16.37 -12.95
CA GLU A 42 17.99 17.40 -12.25
C GLU A 42 18.79 17.98 -11.06
N GLU A 43 19.45 17.14 -10.28
CA GLU A 43 20.26 17.57 -9.14
C GLU A 43 21.54 18.29 -9.60
N LEU A 44 22.20 17.79 -10.64
CA LEU A 44 23.36 18.45 -11.23
C LEU A 44 23.01 19.83 -11.84
N ALA A 45 21.79 20.00 -12.37
CA ALA A 45 21.33 21.29 -12.89
C ALA A 45 21.11 22.34 -11.78
N LYS A 46 20.88 21.90 -10.54
CA LYS A 46 20.68 22.77 -9.36
C LYS A 46 21.97 23.01 -8.57
N LEU A 47 23.04 22.30 -8.91
CA LEU A 47 24.29 22.31 -8.17
C LEU A 47 24.99 23.68 -8.26
N GLN A 48 25.38 24.22 -7.10
CA GLN A 48 26.26 25.39 -7.00
C GLN A 48 27.62 24.94 -6.47
N GLY A 49 28.56 24.65 -7.37
CA GLY A 49 29.90 24.17 -7.00
C GLY A 49 30.39 23.04 -7.90
N ASP A 50 31.47 22.38 -7.48
CA ASP A 50 32.13 21.28 -8.21
C ASP A 50 31.93 19.91 -7.54
N THR A 51 31.03 19.79 -6.56
CA THR A 51 30.87 18.57 -5.74
C THR A 51 29.40 18.25 -5.49
N LEU A 52 28.95 17.06 -5.92
CA LEU A 52 27.66 16.47 -5.59
C LEU A 52 27.69 15.96 -4.15
N ASP A 53 26.67 16.32 -3.37
CA ASP A 53 26.59 15.95 -1.96
C ASP A 53 26.36 14.44 -1.76
N GLY A 54 26.93 13.90 -0.68
CA GLY A 54 26.90 12.47 -0.40
C GLY A 54 25.51 11.94 -0.03
N GLU A 55 24.62 12.79 0.46
CA GLU A 55 23.23 12.44 0.80
C GLU A 55 22.39 12.22 -0.48
N THR A 56 22.57 13.06 -1.50
CA THR A 56 21.98 12.90 -2.82
C THR A 56 22.50 11.65 -3.53
N ALA A 57 23.81 11.41 -3.49
CA ALA A 57 24.40 10.18 -4.03
C ALA A 57 23.86 8.93 -3.30
N PHE A 58 23.72 9.01 -1.97
CA PHE A 58 23.12 7.95 -1.17
C PHE A 58 21.65 7.74 -1.52
N ARG A 59 20.87 8.81 -1.71
CA ARG A 59 19.46 8.73 -2.10
C ARG A 59 19.27 8.09 -3.47
N LEU A 60 20.13 8.42 -4.44
CA LEU A 60 20.13 7.78 -5.76
C LEU A 60 20.38 6.26 -5.65
N TYR A 61 21.31 5.87 -4.79
CA TYR A 61 21.63 4.47 -4.54
C TYR A 61 20.55 3.71 -3.75
N ASP A 62 20.19 4.18 -2.55
CA ASP A 62 19.32 3.46 -1.59
C ASP A 62 17.84 3.50 -2.02
N THR A 63 17.34 4.67 -2.42
CA THR A 63 15.92 4.85 -2.75
C THR A 63 15.60 4.44 -4.18
N TYR A 64 16.51 4.73 -5.10
CA TYR A 64 16.26 4.58 -6.54
C TYR A 64 17.10 3.47 -7.19
N GLY A 65 17.97 2.77 -6.45
CA GLY A 65 18.75 1.65 -6.97
C GLY A 65 19.81 2.04 -8.01
N PHE A 66 20.15 3.32 -8.14
CA PHE A 66 21.10 3.82 -9.12
C PHE A 66 22.55 3.63 -8.61
N PRO A 67 23.40 2.83 -9.29
CA PRO A 67 24.73 2.50 -8.81
C PRO A 67 25.62 3.74 -8.57
N VAL A 68 26.33 3.76 -7.43
CA VAL A 68 27.24 4.86 -7.08
C VAL A 68 28.38 5.01 -8.10
N ASP A 69 28.84 3.91 -8.69
CA ASP A 69 29.88 3.92 -9.73
C ASP A 69 29.41 4.68 -10.98
N LEU A 70 28.14 4.53 -11.37
CA LEU A 70 27.56 5.25 -12.50
C LEU A 70 27.33 6.72 -12.18
N THR A 71 26.93 7.04 -10.94
CA THR A 71 26.89 8.43 -10.46
C THR A 71 28.27 9.07 -10.56
N ALA A 72 29.32 8.38 -10.11
CA ALA A 72 30.69 8.87 -10.17
C ALA A 72 31.18 9.05 -11.61
N ASP A 73 30.85 8.13 -12.52
CA ASP A 73 31.20 8.21 -13.93
C ASP A 73 30.57 9.42 -14.62
N VAL A 74 29.26 9.64 -14.43
CA VAL A 74 28.53 10.79 -15.00
C VAL A 74 29.04 12.12 -14.43
N CYS A 75 29.28 12.18 -13.12
CA CYS A 75 29.85 13.37 -12.48
C CYS A 75 31.26 13.67 -13.02
N ARG A 76 32.10 12.64 -13.19
CA ARG A 76 33.46 12.78 -13.73
C ARG A 76 33.48 13.33 -15.15
N GLU A 77 32.57 12.88 -16.02
CA GLU A 77 32.43 13.43 -17.39
C GLU A 77 32.09 14.92 -17.40
N ARG A 78 31.44 15.42 -16.34
CA ARG A 78 31.06 16.83 -16.18
C ARG A 78 32.01 17.64 -15.29
N ASN A 79 33.16 17.07 -14.91
CA ASN A 79 34.12 17.67 -13.97
C ASN A 79 33.52 17.97 -12.58
N ILE A 80 32.57 17.16 -12.12
CA ILE A 80 31.93 17.24 -10.82
C ILE A 80 32.45 16.08 -9.95
N LYS A 81 32.80 16.36 -8.70
CA LYS A 81 33.22 15.37 -7.70
C LYS A 81 32.00 14.82 -6.97
N VAL A 82 32.13 13.64 -6.37
CA VAL A 82 31.12 13.08 -5.46
C VAL A 82 31.69 13.11 -4.05
N ASP A 83 30.90 13.58 -3.08
CA ASP A 83 31.27 13.51 -1.66
C ASP A 83 31.14 12.08 -1.11
N GLU A 84 32.21 11.30 -1.29
CA GLU A 84 32.31 9.92 -0.80
C GLU A 84 32.21 9.81 0.72
N ALA A 85 32.68 10.82 1.46
CA ALA A 85 32.64 10.83 2.92
C ALA A 85 31.21 11.01 3.43
N GLY A 86 30.45 11.93 2.82
CA GLY A 86 29.03 12.11 3.08
C GLY A 86 28.20 10.86 2.74
N PHE A 87 28.52 10.19 1.63
CA PHE A 87 27.86 8.94 1.24
C PHE A 87 28.08 7.83 2.27
N ALA A 88 29.33 7.64 2.72
CA ALA A 88 29.68 6.64 3.73
C ALA A 88 28.98 6.91 5.07
N ALA A 89 28.86 8.18 5.48
CA ALA A 89 28.13 8.56 6.68
C ALA A 89 26.63 8.23 6.59
N ALA A 90 26.00 8.50 5.43
CA ALA A 90 24.59 8.19 5.20
C ALA A 90 24.31 6.66 5.21
N MET A 91 25.23 5.86 4.66
CA MET A 91 25.19 4.39 4.70
C MET A 91 25.24 3.85 6.14
N GLU A 92 26.13 4.37 6.99
CA GLU A 92 26.20 3.94 8.39
C GLU A 92 24.96 4.33 9.19
N GLU A 93 24.39 5.51 8.93
CA GLU A 93 23.14 5.95 9.57
C GLU A 93 21.94 5.10 9.15
N GLN A 94 21.88 4.61 7.90
CA GLN A 94 20.87 3.66 7.46
C GLN A 94 21.04 2.29 8.14
N ARG A 95 22.29 1.80 8.29
CA ARG A 95 22.58 0.57 9.03
C ARG A 95 22.16 0.67 10.49
N ARG A 96 22.40 1.83 11.13
CA ARG A 96 21.96 2.10 12.50
C ARG A 96 20.45 2.08 12.62
N ARG A 97 19.73 2.80 11.73
CA ARG A 97 18.27 2.81 11.68
C ARG A 97 17.66 1.43 11.44
N ALA A 98 18.25 0.59 10.60
CA ALA A 98 17.79 -0.78 10.38
C ALA A 98 17.90 -1.67 11.64
N ARG A 99 18.94 -1.44 12.47
CA ARG A 99 19.11 -2.11 13.78
C ARG A 99 18.14 -1.59 14.84
N GLU A 100 17.72 -0.33 14.76
CA GLU A 100 16.76 0.27 15.70
C GLU A 100 15.30 -0.02 15.31
N ALA A 101 15.00 -0.09 14.01
CA ALA A 101 13.69 -0.41 13.45
C ALA A 101 13.31 -1.90 13.55
N SER A 102 14.24 -2.77 13.94
CA SER A 102 13.95 -4.15 14.37
C SER A 102 13.32 -4.19 15.78
N GLY A 103 12.92 -3.04 16.32
CA GLY A 103 12.22 -2.89 17.58
C GLY A 103 10.87 -3.61 17.63
N PHE A 104 10.91 -4.89 17.99
CA PHE A 104 10.01 -5.50 18.98
C PHE A 104 10.65 -6.78 19.53
N GLY A 105 10.84 -6.82 20.85
CA GLY A 105 11.49 -7.89 21.58
C GLY A 105 12.86 -7.45 22.07
N ALA A 106 12.94 -6.91 23.30
CA ALA A 106 14.12 -7.19 24.10
C ALA A 106 14.35 -8.70 24.00
N ASP A 107 15.55 -9.12 23.62
CA ASP A 107 15.90 -10.49 23.30
C ASP A 107 15.87 -11.35 24.59
N TYR A 108 14.67 -11.61 25.11
CA TYR A 108 14.43 -12.49 26.26
C TYR A 108 14.96 -13.89 25.94
N ASN A 109 14.97 -14.28 24.65
CA ASN A 109 15.58 -15.52 24.16
C ASN A 109 17.09 -15.56 24.37
N ALA A 110 17.80 -14.43 24.27
CA ALA A 110 19.24 -14.36 24.56
C ALA A 110 19.57 -14.34 26.06
N MET A 111 18.65 -13.86 26.92
CA MET A 111 18.86 -13.74 28.36
C MET A 111 18.45 -14.99 29.17
N ILE A 112 17.39 -15.68 28.76
CA ILE A 112 16.86 -16.86 29.47
C ILE A 112 17.55 -18.12 28.95
N ARG A 113 18.53 -18.64 29.71
CA ARG A 113 19.11 -19.97 29.47
C ARG A 113 18.40 -20.99 30.34
N VAL A 114 17.69 -21.92 29.70
CA VAL A 114 17.01 -23.04 30.37
C VAL A 114 17.76 -24.32 30.02
N ASP A 115 18.30 -24.99 31.04
CA ASP A 115 19.00 -26.28 30.86
C ASP A 115 18.03 -27.47 30.78
N SER A 116 16.76 -27.27 31.12
CA SER A 116 15.71 -28.30 31.04
C SER A 116 15.01 -28.29 29.68
N ALA A 117 14.61 -29.48 29.22
CA ALA A 117 13.81 -29.65 28.01
C ALA A 117 12.33 -29.82 28.37
N SER A 118 11.45 -29.37 27.48
CA SER A 118 10.00 -29.62 27.59
C SER A 118 9.58 -30.68 26.57
N GLU A 119 8.85 -31.71 27.01
CA GLU A 119 8.24 -32.66 26.09
C GLU A 119 6.93 -32.11 25.51
N PHE A 120 6.90 -31.86 24.19
CA PHE A 120 5.70 -31.40 23.51
C PHE A 120 4.72 -32.56 23.25
N LYS A 121 3.50 -32.43 23.78
CA LYS A 121 2.40 -33.40 23.61
C LYS A 121 1.19 -32.84 22.87
N GLY A 122 1.30 -31.62 22.33
CA GLY A 122 0.20 -30.86 21.76
C GLY A 122 -0.33 -31.32 20.41
N TYR A 123 0.28 -32.37 19.83
CA TYR A 123 -0.26 -33.03 18.64
C TYR A 123 -1.54 -33.81 18.98
N ASP A 124 -1.51 -34.54 20.10
CA ASP A 124 -2.57 -35.47 20.50
C ASP A 124 -3.46 -34.92 21.62
N HIS A 125 -2.94 -33.97 22.41
CA HIS A 125 -3.60 -33.45 23.60
C HIS A 125 -3.73 -31.92 23.55
N LEU A 126 -4.84 -31.39 24.07
CA LEU A 126 -5.04 -29.95 24.34
C LEU A 126 -5.03 -29.62 25.84
N GLU A 127 -5.19 -30.66 26.66
CA GLU A 127 -5.17 -30.61 28.12
C GLU A 127 -4.17 -31.63 28.64
N LEU A 128 -3.30 -31.24 29.58
CA LEU A 128 -2.27 -32.12 30.12
C LEU A 128 -1.85 -31.69 31.53
N ASN A 129 -1.57 -32.65 32.41
CA ASN A 129 -0.89 -32.37 33.66
C ASN A 129 0.63 -32.34 33.47
N GLY A 130 1.27 -31.29 33.96
CA GLY A 130 2.72 -31.11 33.97
C GLY A 130 3.21 -30.57 35.30
N LYS A 131 4.51 -30.32 35.38
CA LYS A 131 5.18 -29.76 36.56
C LYS A 131 6.00 -28.54 36.16
N VAL A 132 5.94 -27.49 36.95
CA VAL A 132 6.77 -26.29 36.75
C VAL A 132 8.24 -26.63 36.99
N THR A 133 9.08 -26.46 35.97
CA THR A 133 10.52 -26.70 36.06
C THR A 133 11.32 -25.41 36.24
N ALA A 134 10.81 -24.29 35.75
CA ALA A 134 11.43 -22.98 35.93
C ALA A 134 10.40 -21.84 35.82
N LEU A 135 10.68 -20.73 36.50
CA LEU A 135 9.93 -19.48 36.41
C LEU A 135 10.91 -18.33 36.15
N PHE A 136 10.52 -17.40 35.28
CA PHE A 136 11.31 -16.21 34.98
C PHE A 136 10.46 -14.95 35.06
N VAL A 137 10.98 -13.90 35.71
CA VAL A 137 10.41 -12.55 35.72
C VAL A 137 11.49 -11.60 35.24
N ASP A 138 11.18 -10.76 34.25
CA ASP A 138 12.14 -9.84 33.62
C ASP A 138 13.45 -10.53 33.18
N GLY A 139 13.34 -11.76 32.66
CA GLY A 139 14.47 -12.57 32.21
C GLY A 139 15.32 -13.21 33.32
N LYS A 140 14.95 -13.04 34.60
CA LYS A 140 15.67 -13.60 35.75
C LYS A 140 14.91 -14.78 36.35
N ALA A 141 15.64 -15.85 36.65
CA ALA A 141 15.07 -17.02 37.32
C ALA A 141 14.58 -16.66 38.73
N VAL A 142 13.37 -17.12 39.06
CA VAL A 142 12.75 -16.93 40.38
C VAL A 142 12.16 -18.25 40.88
N GLU A 143 12.06 -18.42 42.19
CA GLU A 143 11.45 -19.63 42.79
C GLU A 143 9.93 -19.57 42.84
N ALA A 144 9.35 -18.36 42.80
CA ALA A 144 7.92 -18.14 42.94
C ALA A 144 7.47 -16.83 42.28
N ILE A 145 6.21 -16.80 41.83
CA ILE A 145 5.49 -15.61 41.38
C ILE A 145 4.13 -15.50 42.08
N ASN A 146 3.62 -14.28 42.24
CA ASN A 146 2.36 -13.95 42.91
C ASN A 146 1.38 -13.27 41.94
N ALA A 147 0.10 -13.28 42.31
CA ALA A 147 -0.96 -12.66 41.52
C ALA A 147 -0.60 -11.23 41.08
N GLY A 148 -0.83 -10.94 39.80
CA GLY A 148 -0.50 -9.68 39.15
C GLY A 148 0.86 -9.64 38.47
N GLN A 149 1.74 -10.63 38.68
CA GLN A 149 3.05 -10.67 38.04
C GLN A 149 3.02 -11.31 36.65
N GLU A 150 3.75 -10.70 35.72
CA GLU A 150 4.06 -11.27 34.41
C GLU A 150 5.29 -12.17 34.52
N ALA A 151 5.27 -13.30 33.84
CA ALA A 151 6.34 -14.28 33.92
C ALA A 151 6.41 -15.16 32.66
N VAL A 152 7.52 -15.88 32.53
CA VAL A 152 7.65 -17.04 31.66
C VAL A 152 7.65 -18.29 32.55
N VAL A 153 6.71 -19.20 32.30
CA VAL A 153 6.59 -20.49 33.00
C VAL A 153 7.12 -21.59 32.09
N VAL A 154 8.02 -22.43 32.58
CA VAL A 154 8.51 -23.61 31.85
C VAL A 154 7.98 -24.86 32.54
N LEU A 155 7.48 -25.81 31.74
CA LEU A 155 6.98 -27.10 32.19
C LEU A 155 7.88 -28.24 31.71
N ASP A 156 7.85 -29.37 32.41
CA ASP A 156 8.49 -30.62 31.97
C ASP A 156 7.84 -31.22 30.72
N GLN A 157 6.52 -31.11 30.59
CA GLN A 157 5.74 -31.47 29.40
C GLN A 157 4.58 -30.48 29.20
N THR A 158 4.19 -30.26 27.95
CA THR A 158 3.12 -29.28 27.64
C THR A 158 2.36 -29.60 26.35
N PRO A 159 1.04 -29.33 26.30
CA PRO A 159 0.25 -29.37 25.08
C PRO A 159 0.36 -28.07 24.25
N PHE A 160 0.97 -27.01 24.78
CA PHE A 160 1.11 -25.72 24.09
C PHE A 160 2.18 -25.78 23.01
N TYR A 161 1.81 -25.44 21.78
CA TYR A 161 2.73 -25.31 20.66
C TYR A 161 3.47 -23.98 20.79
N ALA A 162 4.78 -24.07 20.83
CA ALA A 162 5.64 -22.89 20.79
C ALA A 162 5.79 -22.38 19.36
N GLU A 163 5.73 -21.06 19.18
CA GLU A 163 5.83 -20.41 17.87
C GLU A 163 7.02 -20.95 17.05
N SER A 164 6.71 -21.47 15.86
CA SER A 164 7.70 -22.11 14.99
C SER A 164 7.10 -22.43 13.62
N GLY A 165 7.94 -22.42 12.57
CA GLY A 165 7.51 -22.77 11.21
C GLY A 165 6.45 -21.83 10.63
N GLY A 166 6.42 -20.58 11.11
CA GLY A 166 5.40 -19.59 10.77
C GLY A 166 4.09 -19.71 11.58
N GLN A 167 3.86 -20.80 12.30
CA GLN A 167 2.70 -20.93 13.19
C GLN A 167 2.94 -20.17 14.50
N VAL A 168 2.01 -19.29 14.88
CA VAL A 168 2.04 -18.55 16.15
C VAL A 168 1.92 -19.47 17.36
N GLY A 169 2.46 -19.02 18.49
CA GLY A 169 2.37 -19.71 19.77
C GLY A 169 0.93 -19.84 20.27
N ASP A 170 0.68 -20.89 21.06
CA ASP A 170 -0.62 -21.07 21.70
C ASP A 170 -0.88 -20.14 22.88
N LYS A 171 -2.17 -20.02 23.15
CA LYS A 171 -2.74 -19.30 24.29
C LYS A 171 -3.63 -20.25 25.08
N GLY A 172 -3.92 -19.91 26.32
CA GLY A 172 -4.72 -20.75 27.20
C GLY A 172 -4.44 -20.43 28.65
N GLU A 173 -4.54 -21.44 29.51
CA GLU A 173 -4.41 -21.28 30.95
C GLU A 173 -3.57 -22.41 31.56
N LEU A 174 -2.81 -22.06 32.60
CA LEU A 174 -2.19 -23.01 33.49
C LEU A 174 -2.87 -22.91 34.86
N LYS A 175 -3.44 -24.01 35.34
CA LYS A 175 -4.26 -24.07 36.56
C LYS A 175 -3.66 -25.03 37.58
N GLY A 176 -3.72 -24.67 38.85
CA GLY A 176 -3.37 -25.59 39.93
C GLY A 176 -4.14 -25.27 41.21
N ALA A 177 -3.67 -25.83 42.32
CA ALA A 177 -4.34 -25.68 43.61
C ALA A 177 -4.22 -24.23 44.12
N GLY A 178 -5.21 -23.39 43.79
CA GLY A 178 -5.31 -22.02 44.27
C GLY A 178 -4.58 -20.97 43.42
N PHE A 179 -4.16 -21.31 42.20
CA PHE A 179 -3.60 -20.35 41.26
C PHE A 179 -4.15 -20.52 39.84
N THR A 180 -4.10 -19.45 39.06
CA THR A 180 -4.43 -19.45 37.62
C THR A 180 -3.50 -18.50 36.91
N PHE A 181 -2.81 -19.00 35.90
CA PHE A 181 -1.90 -18.24 35.05
C PHE A 181 -2.47 -18.20 33.63
N ALA A 182 -2.77 -17.00 33.15
CA ALA A 182 -3.22 -16.79 31.78
C ALA A 182 -2.00 -16.78 30.86
N VAL A 183 -1.99 -17.67 29.86
CA VAL A 183 -0.93 -17.77 28.85
C VAL A 183 -1.32 -16.93 27.65
N ASP A 184 -0.57 -15.86 27.42
CA ASP A 184 -0.77 -14.93 26.31
C ASP A 184 0.04 -15.29 25.06
N ASP A 185 1.14 -16.02 25.22
CA ASP A 185 1.97 -16.51 24.12
C ASP A 185 2.83 -17.71 24.56
N THR A 186 3.29 -18.52 23.60
CA THR A 186 4.15 -19.67 23.84
C THR A 186 5.35 -19.64 22.89
N GLN A 187 6.57 -19.64 23.43
CA GLN A 187 7.82 -19.46 22.67
C GLN A 187 8.85 -20.54 23.01
N LYS A 188 9.81 -20.78 22.11
CA LYS A 188 10.92 -21.73 22.32
C LYS A 188 12.12 -21.05 22.97
N TYR A 189 12.64 -21.65 24.04
CA TYR A 189 13.87 -21.24 24.73
C TYR A 189 14.87 -22.41 24.71
N GLY A 190 15.58 -22.56 23.60
CA GLY A 190 16.39 -23.77 23.35
C GLY A 190 15.50 -25.01 23.19
N GLN A 191 15.62 -25.99 24.09
CA GLN A 191 14.75 -27.18 24.13
C GLN A 191 13.54 -27.02 25.07
N ALA A 192 13.46 -25.91 25.81
CA ALA A 192 12.33 -25.59 26.68
C ALA A 192 11.21 -24.89 25.91
N ILE A 193 9.98 -25.12 26.35
CA ILE A 193 8.79 -24.39 25.90
C ILE A 193 8.37 -23.44 27.03
N GLY A 194 8.47 -22.14 26.77
CA GLY A 194 8.11 -21.09 27.70
C GLY A 194 6.70 -20.57 27.44
N HIS A 195 5.90 -20.51 28.50
CA HIS A 195 4.53 -20.00 28.52
C HIS A 195 4.58 -18.57 29.07
N ILE A 196 4.40 -17.60 28.20
CA ILE A 196 4.49 -16.17 28.51
C ILE A 196 3.10 -15.69 28.89
N GLY A 197 2.99 -14.99 30.02
CA GLY A 197 1.72 -14.42 30.42
C GLY A 197 1.73 -13.91 31.86
N LYS A 198 0.58 -13.95 32.51
CA LYS A 198 0.36 -13.29 33.80
C LYS A 198 -0.33 -14.19 34.80
N LEU A 199 0.17 -14.21 36.04
CA LEU A 199 -0.51 -14.89 37.13
C LEU A 199 -1.73 -14.08 37.55
N SER A 200 -2.93 -14.56 37.28
CA SER A 200 -4.19 -13.87 37.58
C SER A 200 -4.57 -13.98 39.05
N ALA A 201 -4.32 -15.13 39.67
CA ALA A 201 -4.65 -15.41 41.06
C ALA A 201 -3.65 -16.37 41.70
N GLY A 202 -3.49 -16.26 43.03
CA GLY A 202 -2.68 -17.17 43.84
C GLY A 202 -1.18 -16.89 43.81
N ALA A 203 -0.41 -17.94 44.08
CA ALA A 203 1.04 -17.97 43.93
C ALA A 203 1.44 -19.27 43.22
N LEU A 204 2.43 -19.20 42.34
CA LEU A 204 2.96 -20.31 41.57
C LEU A 204 4.45 -20.47 41.88
N LYS A 205 4.90 -21.68 42.15
CA LYS A 205 6.30 -21.99 42.50
C LYS A 205 6.91 -23.03 41.58
N VAL A 206 8.23 -23.02 41.48
CA VAL A 206 8.98 -24.11 40.86
C VAL A 206 8.67 -25.41 41.61
N GLY A 207 8.33 -26.45 40.85
CA GLY A 207 7.96 -27.76 41.37
C GLY A 207 6.47 -28.01 41.55
N ASP A 208 5.62 -26.99 41.40
CA ASP A 208 4.17 -27.16 41.50
C ASP A 208 3.62 -28.01 40.34
N ALA A 209 2.61 -28.81 40.65
CA ALA A 209 1.82 -29.53 39.65
C ALA A 209 0.80 -28.57 39.01
N VAL A 210 0.63 -28.68 37.70
CA VAL A 210 -0.20 -27.78 36.93
C VAL A 210 -0.96 -28.52 35.83
N GLN A 211 -2.23 -28.18 35.67
CA GLN A 211 -3.07 -28.56 34.54
C GLN A 211 -2.93 -27.47 33.47
N ALA A 212 -2.40 -27.84 32.31
CA ALA A 212 -2.17 -26.97 31.18
C ALA A 212 -3.31 -27.16 30.16
N ASP A 213 -4.11 -26.11 29.94
CA ASP A 213 -5.28 -26.12 29.05
C ASP A 213 -5.09 -25.12 27.91
N VAL A 214 -4.96 -25.61 26.67
CA VAL A 214 -4.85 -24.78 25.47
C VAL A 214 -6.24 -24.25 25.08
N ASP A 215 -6.32 -22.99 24.61
CA ASP A 215 -7.52 -22.46 23.95
C ASP A 215 -7.81 -23.27 22.67
N GLU A 216 -8.70 -24.25 22.80
CA GLU A 216 -9.08 -25.18 21.74
C GLU A 216 -9.66 -24.46 20.52
N ALA A 217 -10.54 -23.48 20.74
CA ALA A 217 -11.18 -22.75 19.65
C ALA A 217 -10.15 -21.97 18.83
N ARG A 218 -9.20 -21.33 19.51
CA ARG A 218 -8.09 -20.63 18.84
C ARG A 218 -7.17 -21.60 18.12
N ARG A 219 -6.76 -22.70 18.78
CA ARG A 219 -5.94 -23.75 18.17
C ARG A 219 -6.58 -24.33 16.92
N ALA A 220 -7.89 -24.57 16.94
CA ALA A 220 -8.63 -25.08 15.80
C ALA A 220 -8.49 -24.14 14.60
N ARG A 221 -8.73 -22.83 14.77
CA ARG A 221 -8.57 -21.84 13.68
C ARG A 221 -7.14 -21.80 13.12
N ILE A 222 -6.13 -21.90 13.98
CA ILE A 222 -4.72 -21.97 13.58
C ILE A 222 -4.47 -23.23 12.73
N ARG A 223 -4.95 -24.40 13.19
CA ARG A 223 -4.83 -25.68 12.46
C ARG A 223 -5.46 -25.61 11.08
N LEU A 224 -6.62 -24.97 10.94
CA LEU A 224 -7.29 -24.79 9.64
C LEU A 224 -6.44 -23.94 8.71
N ASN A 225 -5.99 -22.77 9.18
CA ASN A 225 -5.12 -21.87 8.43
C ASN A 225 -3.80 -22.54 8.04
N HIS A 226 -3.18 -23.31 8.94
CA HIS A 226 -1.94 -24.04 8.66
C HIS A 226 -2.15 -25.07 7.55
N SER A 227 -3.22 -25.86 7.67
CA SER A 227 -3.54 -26.90 6.69
C SER A 227 -3.80 -26.29 5.31
N ALA A 228 -4.50 -25.15 5.27
CA ALA A 228 -4.74 -24.42 4.03
C ALA A 228 -3.46 -23.84 3.42
N THR A 229 -2.47 -23.44 4.22
CA THR A 229 -1.17 -22.97 3.70
C THR A 229 -0.50 -24.03 2.82
N HIS A 230 -0.51 -25.30 3.22
CA HIS A 230 0.07 -26.40 2.43
C HIS A 230 -0.69 -26.67 1.13
N LEU A 231 -2.02 -26.68 1.18
CA LEU A 231 -2.84 -26.80 -0.03
C LEU A 231 -2.61 -25.62 -0.98
N MET A 232 -2.53 -24.39 -0.44
CA MET A 232 -2.27 -23.20 -1.23
C MET A 232 -0.89 -23.23 -1.87
N HIS A 233 0.15 -23.66 -1.14
CA HIS A 233 1.50 -23.79 -1.67
C HIS A 233 1.56 -24.76 -2.84
N ALA A 234 0.95 -25.95 -2.71
CA ALA A 234 0.83 -26.91 -3.81
C ALA A 234 0.04 -26.34 -5.01
N ALA A 235 -1.08 -25.65 -4.75
CA ALA A 235 -1.89 -25.01 -5.80
C ALA A 235 -1.11 -23.92 -6.54
N LEU A 236 -0.37 -23.06 -5.82
CA LEU A 236 0.49 -22.04 -6.44
C LEU A 236 1.53 -22.65 -7.36
N ARG A 237 2.16 -23.76 -6.95
CA ARG A 237 3.14 -24.47 -7.78
C ARG A 237 2.51 -25.09 -9.02
N GLN A 238 1.28 -25.56 -8.94
CA GLN A 238 0.55 -26.10 -10.09
C GLN A 238 0.11 -25.01 -11.07
N VAL A 239 -0.29 -23.84 -10.58
CA VAL A 239 -0.79 -22.74 -11.41
C VAL A 239 0.35 -21.91 -12.01
N LEU A 240 1.33 -21.53 -11.19
CA LEU A 240 2.40 -20.61 -11.58
C LEU A 240 3.65 -21.35 -12.04
N GLY A 241 3.93 -22.53 -11.49
CA GLY A 241 5.11 -23.34 -11.82
C GLY A 241 5.94 -23.76 -10.60
N THR A 242 6.87 -24.70 -10.82
CA THR A 242 7.69 -25.31 -9.76
C THR A 242 8.75 -24.39 -9.16
N HIS A 243 8.92 -23.18 -9.69
CA HIS A 243 9.81 -22.16 -9.13
C HIS A 243 9.24 -21.43 -7.92
N VAL A 244 7.94 -21.56 -7.68
CA VAL A 244 7.31 -21.03 -6.48
C VAL A 244 7.88 -21.76 -5.27
N ALA A 245 8.58 -21.02 -4.42
CA ALA A 245 9.14 -21.49 -3.17
C ALA A 245 8.81 -20.51 -2.05
N GLN A 246 8.52 -21.04 -0.87
CA GLN A 246 8.27 -20.25 0.33
C GLN A 246 9.48 -19.35 0.67
N LYS A 247 9.18 -18.07 0.93
CA LYS A 247 10.12 -17.04 1.42
C LYS A 247 9.74 -16.51 2.80
N GLY A 248 8.53 -16.79 3.26
CA GLY A 248 8.02 -16.40 4.57
C GLY A 248 6.64 -16.98 4.81
N SER A 249 6.29 -17.23 6.07
CA SER A 249 4.98 -17.74 6.45
C SER A 249 4.58 -17.18 7.81
N LEU A 250 3.32 -16.81 7.96
CA LEU A 250 2.67 -16.52 9.24
C LEU A 250 1.30 -17.20 9.24
N VAL A 251 1.05 -18.02 10.24
CA VAL A 251 -0.20 -18.75 10.43
C VAL A 251 -0.72 -18.41 11.82
N SER A 252 -1.79 -17.63 11.86
CA SER A 252 -2.47 -17.22 13.10
C SER A 252 -3.91 -17.69 13.12
N ASP A 253 -4.63 -17.44 14.21
CA ASP A 253 -6.05 -17.72 14.33
C ASP A 253 -6.93 -16.78 13.48
N LYS A 254 -6.35 -15.70 12.95
CA LYS A 254 -7.07 -14.67 12.17
C LYS A 254 -6.78 -14.72 10.69
N VAL A 255 -5.55 -15.05 10.30
CA VAL A 255 -5.07 -14.99 8.91
C VAL A 255 -3.92 -15.96 8.70
N LEU A 256 -3.80 -16.48 7.49
CA LEU A 256 -2.55 -17.03 6.97
C LEU A 256 -1.94 -16.08 5.94
N ARG A 257 -0.63 -15.89 6.04
CA ARG A 257 0.17 -15.06 5.15
C ARG A 257 1.31 -15.90 4.62
N PHE A 258 1.45 -15.92 3.30
CA PHE A 258 2.45 -16.75 2.63
C PHE A 258 3.20 -15.93 1.61
N ASP A 259 4.51 -15.83 1.81
CA ASP A 259 5.41 -15.13 0.92
C ASP A 259 6.11 -16.15 0.05
N PHE A 260 6.17 -15.91 -1.26
CA PHE A 260 6.68 -16.87 -2.22
C PHE A 260 7.45 -16.20 -3.36
N SER A 261 8.39 -16.93 -3.95
CA SER A 261 9.16 -16.47 -5.11
C SER A 261 8.30 -16.45 -6.37
N HIS A 262 8.07 -15.25 -6.90
CA HIS A 262 7.41 -15.02 -8.18
C HIS A 262 7.69 -13.57 -8.65
N ASN A 263 8.01 -13.38 -9.92
CA ASN A 263 8.53 -12.09 -10.41
C ASN A 263 7.45 -11.09 -10.83
N GLU A 264 6.24 -11.57 -11.11
CA GLU A 264 5.16 -10.74 -11.63
C GLU A 264 3.97 -10.75 -10.67
N ALA A 265 3.05 -9.79 -10.84
CA ALA A 265 1.79 -9.83 -10.13
C ALA A 265 0.92 -10.94 -10.71
N MET A 266 0.29 -11.73 -9.83
CA MET A 266 -0.65 -12.75 -10.28
C MET A 266 -1.84 -12.11 -10.99
N LYS A 267 -2.26 -12.70 -12.11
CA LYS A 267 -3.49 -12.29 -12.79
C LYS A 267 -4.70 -12.62 -11.92
N PRO A 268 -5.79 -11.84 -11.99
CA PRO A 268 -7.03 -12.17 -11.28
C PRO A 268 -7.54 -13.60 -11.55
N SER A 269 -7.33 -14.12 -12.76
CA SER A 269 -7.67 -15.50 -13.12
C SER A 269 -6.79 -16.55 -12.43
N GLU A 270 -5.49 -16.27 -12.24
CA GLU A 270 -4.54 -17.17 -11.57
C GLU A 270 -4.85 -17.23 -10.06
N ILE A 271 -5.13 -16.08 -9.44
CA ILE A 271 -5.58 -16.00 -8.04
C ILE A 271 -6.85 -16.85 -7.85
N ARG A 272 -7.83 -16.69 -8.75
CA ARG A 272 -9.06 -17.47 -8.71
C ARG A 272 -8.81 -18.96 -8.88
N GLN A 273 -7.94 -19.35 -9.81
CA GLN A 273 -7.59 -20.74 -10.05
C GLN A 273 -6.93 -21.39 -8.82
N VAL A 274 -6.04 -20.68 -8.13
CA VAL A 274 -5.45 -21.16 -6.87
C VAL A 274 -6.53 -21.37 -5.81
N GLU A 275 -7.40 -20.39 -5.61
CA GLU A 275 -8.51 -20.50 -4.64
C GLU A 275 -9.45 -21.67 -4.98
N ASP A 276 -9.79 -21.86 -6.26
CA ASP A 276 -10.66 -22.95 -6.74
C ASP A 276 -10.02 -24.33 -6.52
N LEU A 277 -8.70 -24.47 -6.77
CA LEU A 277 -7.96 -25.71 -6.54
C LEU A 277 -7.90 -26.07 -5.06
N VAL A 278 -7.58 -25.12 -4.18
CA VAL A 278 -7.55 -25.35 -2.74
C VAL A 278 -8.93 -25.80 -2.25
N ASN A 279 -9.99 -25.08 -2.63
CA ASN A 279 -11.35 -25.45 -2.24
C ASN A 279 -11.80 -26.79 -2.86
N ALA A 280 -11.29 -27.18 -4.03
CA ALA A 280 -11.53 -28.52 -4.57
C ALA A 280 -10.89 -29.62 -3.71
N GLN A 281 -9.66 -29.41 -3.22
CA GLN A 281 -9.00 -30.36 -2.31
C GLN A 281 -9.67 -30.42 -0.94
N ILE A 282 -10.18 -29.29 -0.44
CA ILE A 282 -11.00 -29.24 0.78
C ILE A 282 -12.26 -30.10 0.60
N ARG A 283 -12.99 -29.95 -0.51
CA ARG A 283 -14.20 -30.75 -0.80
C ARG A 283 -13.94 -32.25 -0.96
N ARG A 284 -12.73 -32.67 -1.34
CA ARG A 284 -12.34 -34.10 -1.36
C ARG A 284 -12.30 -34.71 0.05
N ASN A 285 -12.21 -33.88 1.09
CA ASN A 285 -12.21 -34.28 2.50
C ASN A 285 -11.21 -35.41 2.78
N LEU A 286 -9.97 -35.26 2.31
CA LEU A 286 -8.92 -36.27 2.44
C LEU A 286 -8.39 -36.29 3.89
N PRO A 287 -7.99 -37.46 4.42
CA PRO A 287 -7.21 -37.53 5.67
C PRO A 287 -5.93 -36.72 5.56
N ILE A 288 -5.59 -36.01 6.63
CA ILE A 288 -4.29 -35.35 6.79
C ILE A 288 -3.42 -36.26 7.65
N GLU A 289 -2.38 -36.83 7.06
CA GLU A 289 -1.53 -37.84 7.69
C GLU A 289 -0.19 -37.25 8.09
N THR A 290 0.30 -37.61 9.28
CA THR A 290 1.60 -37.17 9.77
C THR A 290 2.44 -38.36 10.21
N ASN A 291 3.68 -38.44 9.71
CA ASN A 291 4.58 -39.55 9.98
C ASN A 291 5.97 -39.04 10.36
N ILE A 292 6.62 -39.63 11.36
CA ILE A 292 8.02 -39.34 11.69
C ILE A 292 8.90 -40.36 10.99
N MET A 293 9.74 -39.91 10.06
CA MET A 293 10.63 -40.78 9.27
C MET A 293 11.99 -40.12 9.03
N ASP A 294 12.93 -40.90 8.51
CA ASP A 294 14.25 -40.39 8.16
C ASP A 294 14.18 -39.39 7.00
N LEU A 295 15.03 -38.38 7.02
CA LEU A 295 15.03 -37.30 6.03
C LEU A 295 15.15 -37.82 4.58
N ASP A 296 15.96 -38.84 4.34
CA ASP A 296 16.13 -39.41 3.00
C ASP A 296 14.89 -40.18 2.53
N ALA A 297 14.21 -40.88 3.44
CA ALA A 297 12.93 -41.52 3.15
C ALA A 297 11.83 -40.49 2.85
N ALA A 298 11.82 -39.37 3.57
CA ALA A 298 10.90 -38.25 3.30
C ALA A 298 11.12 -37.66 1.90
N LYS A 299 12.38 -37.38 1.53
CA LYS A 299 12.73 -36.90 0.18
C LYS A 299 12.32 -37.90 -0.91
N ALA A 300 12.55 -39.19 -0.69
CA ALA A 300 12.14 -40.25 -1.63
C ALA A 300 10.61 -40.32 -1.82
N LYS A 301 9.83 -39.95 -0.80
CA LYS A 301 8.36 -39.84 -0.86
C LYS A 301 7.88 -38.55 -1.54
N GLY A 302 8.79 -37.71 -2.04
CA GLY A 302 8.46 -36.43 -2.66
C GLY A 302 8.15 -35.33 -1.66
N ALA A 303 8.52 -35.49 -0.38
CA ALA A 303 8.34 -34.44 0.61
C ALA A 303 9.18 -33.22 0.23
N MET A 304 8.51 -32.09 0.06
CA MET A 304 9.19 -30.82 -0.15
C MET A 304 9.82 -30.36 1.17
N ALA A 305 11.13 -30.10 1.13
CA ALA A 305 11.81 -29.38 2.18
C ALA A 305 11.60 -27.87 1.99
N LEU A 306 11.21 -27.17 3.05
CA LEU A 306 11.15 -25.71 3.07
C LEU A 306 12.57 -25.15 3.03
N PHE A 307 12.78 -24.11 2.22
CA PHE A 307 14.07 -23.50 1.96
C PHE A 307 14.60 -22.77 3.22
N GLY A 308 15.86 -23.01 3.58
CA GLY A 308 16.56 -22.30 4.66
C GLY A 308 16.48 -22.93 6.05
N GLU A 309 15.70 -24.00 6.24
CA GLU A 309 15.62 -24.70 7.52
C GLU A 309 16.67 -25.82 7.64
N LYS A 310 17.25 -25.97 8.85
CA LYS A 310 18.07 -27.12 9.22
C LYS A 310 17.14 -28.18 9.80
N TYR A 311 17.18 -29.38 9.24
CA TYR A 311 16.36 -30.51 9.68
C TYR A 311 17.21 -31.51 10.46
N ASP A 312 16.62 -32.09 11.49
CA ASP A 312 17.17 -33.23 12.21
C ASP A 312 17.13 -34.51 11.32
N GLU A 313 17.83 -35.56 11.75
CA GLU A 313 17.85 -36.85 11.03
C GLU A 313 16.44 -37.45 10.87
N ARG A 314 15.59 -37.25 11.88
CA ARG A 314 14.18 -37.63 11.86
C ARG A 314 13.29 -36.41 11.70
N VAL A 315 12.47 -36.42 10.66
CA VAL A 315 11.57 -35.32 10.31
C VAL A 315 10.12 -35.76 10.36
N ARG A 316 9.24 -34.81 10.68
CA ARG A 316 7.79 -35.00 10.60
C ARG A 316 7.29 -34.60 9.21
N VAL A 317 6.76 -35.58 8.49
CA VAL A 317 6.19 -35.42 7.16
C VAL A 317 4.68 -35.33 7.26
N LEU A 318 4.11 -34.27 6.69
CA LEU A 318 2.69 -34.05 6.52
C LEU A 318 2.29 -34.44 5.10
N SER A 319 1.19 -35.16 4.93
CA SER A 319 0.61 -35.50 3.64
C SER A 319 -0.89 -35.21 3.60
N MET A 320 -1.34 -34.54 2.53
CA MET A 320 -2.75 -34.27 2.24
C MET A 320 -3.12 -34.96 0.92
N GLY A 321 -3.34 -36.27 1.00
CA GLY A 321 -3.47 -37.14 -0.16
C GLY A 321 -2.25 -37.06 -1.09
N ASP A 322 -2.54 -37.03 -2.39
CA ASP A 322 -1.55 -36.95 -3.48
C ASP A 322 -1.17 -35.51 -3.84
N PHE A 323 -1.78 -34.52 -3.19
CA PHE A 323 -1.71 -33.13 -3.62
C PHE A 323 -0.59 -32.33 -2.96
N SER A 324 -0.39 -32.49 -1.65
CA SER A 324 0.69 -31.84 -0.89
C SER A 324 1.35 -32.85 0.03
N THR A 325 2.69 -32.90 0.02
CA THR A 325 3.51 -33.63 0.98
C THR A 325 4.73 -32.79 1.34
N GLU A 326 4.83 -32.39 2.61
CA GLU A 326 5.77 -31.37 3.07
C GLU A 326 6.34 -31.74 4.44
N LEU A 327 7.56 -31.27 4.73
CA LEU A 327 8.12 -31.35 6.08
C LEU A 327 7.45 -30.27 6.95
N CYS A 328 6.72 -30.66 7.99
CA CYS A 328 6.06 -29.71 8.86
C CYS A 328 5.93 -30.21 10.31
N GLY A 329 6.50 -29.43 11.24
CA GLY A 329 6.36 -29.62 12.68
C GLY A 329 5.10 -28.98 13.28
N GLY A 330 4.26 -28.34 12.47
CA GLY A 330 3.09 -27.61 12.93
C GLY A 330 1.90 -28.49 13.33
N THR A 331 0.89 -27.84 13.88
CA THR A 331 -0.41 -28.47 14.15
C THR A 331 -1.33 -28.33 12.93
N HIS A 332 -2.07 -29.39 12.59
CA HIS A 332 -2.94 -29.43 11.43
C HIS A 332 -4.34 -29.92 11.78
N ALA A 333 -5.28 -29.70 10.86
CA ALA A 333 -6.59 -30.32 10.90
C ALA A 333 -6.48 -31.83 10.69
N SER A 334 -7.52 -32.58 11.02
CA SER A 334 -7.55 -34.04 10.84
C SER A 334 -7.86 -34.43 9.40
N ARG A 335 -8.68 -33.62 8.72
CA ARG A 335 -9.02 -33.80 7.30
C ARG A 335 -9.02 -32.47 6.57
N THR A 336 -8.84 -32.51 5.25
CA THR A 336 -8.92 -31.29 4.43
C THR A 336 -10.31 -30.65 4.47
N GLY A 337 -11.36 -31.45 4.70
CA GLY A 337 -12.74 -30.98 4.81
C GLY A 337 -12.98 -30.08 6.03
N ASP A 338 -12.22 -30.27 7.11
CA ASP A 338 -12.36 -29.52 8.36
C ASP A 338 -12.00 -28.02 8.17
N ILE A 339 -11.22 -27.70 7.12
CA ILE A 339 -10.85 -26.32 6.75
C ILE A 339 -12.08 -25.50 6.35
N GLY A 340 -13.12 -26.15 5.81
CA GLY A 340 -14.35 -25.48 5.37
C GLY A 340 -14.15 -24.69 4.08
N LEU A 341 -14.17 -23.35 4.17
CA LEU A 341 -13.96 -22.47 3.03
C LEU A 341 -12.58 -21.83 3.12
N PHE A 342 -11.82 -21.83 2.03
CA PHE A 342 -10.60 -21.04 1.89
C PHE A 342 -10.87 -19.82 0.99
N ARG A 343 -10.41 -18.64 1.42
CA ARG A 343 -10.59 -17.39 0.68
C ARG A 343 -9.32 -16.56 0.71
N ILE A 344 -8.83 -16.17 -0.48
CA ILE A 344 -7.76 -15.18 -0.63
C ILE A 344 -8.35 -13.79 -0.42
N ILE A 345 -7.75 -13.03 0.50
CA ILE A 345 -8.11 -11.65 0.80
C ILE A 345 -7.35 -10.71 -0.14
N SER A 346 -6.05 -10.95 -0.31
CA SER A 346 -5.19 -10.06 -1.07
C SER A 346 -3.98 -10.80 -1.66
N GLU A 347 -3.45 -10.22 -2.73
CA GLU A 347 -2.18 -10.58 -3.36
C GLU A 347 -1.39 -9.29 -3.59
N SER A 348 -0.10 -9.27 -3.23
CA SER A 348 0.74 -8.07 -3.31
C SER A 348 2.22 -8.40 -3.43
N GLY A 349 3.03 -7.46 -3.92
CA GLY A 349 4.50 -7.59 -3.93
C GLY A 349 5.10 -7.03 -2.65
N THR A 350 6.00 -7.78 -2.01
CA THR A 350 6.69 -7.34 -0.78
C THR A 350 8.13 -6.92 -1.03
N ALA A 351 8.77 -7.50 -2.05
CA ALA A 351 10.11 -7.17 -2.51
C ALA A 351 10.27 -7.62 -3.98
N ALA A 352 11.36 -7.26 -4.63
CA ALA A 352 11.69 -7.78 -5.96
C ALA A 352 11.70 -9.32 -5.95
N GLY A 353 10.95 -9.94 -6.87
CA GLY A 353 10.83 -11.39 -6.97
C GLY A 353 10.04 -12.08 -5.84
N ILE A 354 9.42 -11.34 -4.91
CA ILE A 354 8.65 -11.90 -3.79
C ILE A 354 7.23 -11.36 -3.77
N ARG A 355 6.26 -12.28 -3.76
CA ARG A 355 4.83 -12.01 -3.67
C ARG A 355 4.28 -12.54 -2.36
N ARG A 356 3.19 -11.95 -1.89
CA ARG A 356 2.48 -12.31 -0.67
C ARG A 356 1.01 -12.55 -0.97
N ILE A 357 0.51 -13.68 -0.51
CA ILE A 357 -0.93 -13.94 -0.37
C ILE A 357 -1.31 -13.84 1.10
N GLU A 358 -2.40 -13.14 1.37
CA GLU A 358 -3.12 -13.21 2.64
C GLU A 358 -4.46 -13.90 2.40
N ALA A 359 -4.77 -14.88 3.24
CA ALA A 359 -5.99 -15.67 3.12
C ALA A 359 -6.55 -16.06 4.49
N VAL A 360 -7.81 -16.49 4.48
CA VAL A 360 -8.55 -16.94 5.65
C VAL A 360 -9.28 -18.24 5.37
N THR A 361 -9.57 -18.97 6.45
CA THR A 361 -10.30 -20.25 6.39
C THR A 361 -11.55 -20.23 7.28
N GLY A 362 -12.41 -21.24 7.11
CA GLY A 362 -13.55 -21.51 7.99
C GLY A 362 -14.44 -20.29 8.22
N GLU A 363 -14.68 -19.98 9.49
CA GLU A 363 -15.52 -18.85 9.92
C GLU A 363 -14.97 -17.49 9.44
N GLY A 364 -13.65 -17.30 9.42
CA GLY A 364 -13.02 -16.07 8.93
C GLY A 364 -13.28 -15.84 7.43
N ALA A 365 -13.28 -16.93 6.65
CA ALA A 365 -13.65 -16.87 5.24
C ALA A 365 -15.14 -16.56 5.05
N MET A 366 -16.02 -17.19 5.83
CA MET A 366 -17.46 -16.90 5.81
C MET A 366 -17.77 -15.44 6.17
N ALA A 367 -17.12 -14.91 7.22
CA ALA A 367 -17.25 -13.51 7.62
C ALA A 367 -16.83 -12.57 6.49
N THR A 368 -15.78 -12.91 5.75
CA THR A 368 -15.32 -12.13 4.59
C THR A 368 -16.37 -12.14 3.46
N VAL A 369 -17.00 -13.29 3.19
CA VAL A 369 -18.07 -13.40 2.19
C VAL A 369 -19.28 -12.56 2.59
N HIS A 370 -19.73 -12.64 3.85
CA HIS A 370 -20.83 -11.83 4.35
C HIS A 370 -20.52 -10.33 4.24
N ALA A 371 -19.34 -9.90 4.71
CA ALA A 371 -18.93 -8.50 4.63
C ALA A 371 -18.86 -7.98 3.18
N GLN A 372 -18.44 -8.82 2.22
CA GLN A 372 -18.47 -8.47 0.80
C GLN A 372 -19.90 -8.35 0.27
N SER A 373 -20.77 -9.30 0.64
CA SER A 373 -22.19 -9.30 0.25
C SER A 373 -22.93 -8.07 0.81
N ASP A 374 -22.72 -7.74 2.08
CA ASP A 374 -23.35 -6.60 2.74
C ASP A 374 -22.95 -5.29 2.06
N ARG A 375 -21.66 -5.10 1.75
CA ARG A 375 -21.19 -3.93 0.99
C ARG A 375 -21.83 -3.82 -0.38
N LEU A 376 -21.97 -4.93 -1.10
CA LEU A 376 -22.61 -4.93 -2.42
C LEU A 376 -24.10 -4.58 -2.33
N ASN A 377 -24.80 -5.10 -1.31
CA ASN A 377 -26.20 -4.79 -1.05
C ASN A 377 -26.39 -3.32 -0.65
N ASP A 378 -25.50 -2.77 0.19
CA ASP A 378 -25.53 -1.36 0.57
C ASP A 378 -25.39 -0.44 -0.64
N ILE A 379 -24.42 -0.72 -1.53
CA ILE A 379 -24.25 0.06 -2.77
C ILE A 379 -25.47 -0.09 -3.69
N ALA A 380 -26.02 -1.30 -3.82
CA ALA A 380 -27.23 -1.54 -4.59
C ALA A 380 -28.42 -0.73 -4.05
N HIS A 381 -28.60 -0.69 -2.73
CA HIS A 381 -29.63 0.12 -2.10
C HIS A 381 -29.45 1.62 -2.34
N LEU A 382 -28.22 2.15 -2.22
CA LEU A 382 -27.91 3.56 -2.51
C LEU A 382 -28.30 3.95 -3.93
N LEU A 383 -28.11 3.03 -4.89
CA LEU A 383 -28.42 3.24 -6.30
C LEU A 383 -29.84 2.80 -6.68
N LYS A 384 -30.66 2.39 -5.71
CA LYS A 384 -32.01 1.84 -5.92
C LYS A 384 -32.01 0.72 -6.97
N GLY A 385 -31.04 -0.19 -6.85
CA GLY A 385 -30.87 -1.38 -7.67
C GLY A 385 -30.81 -2.65 -6.83
N ASP A 386 -30.30 -3.71 -7.45
CA ASP A 386 -30.08 -5.02 -6.86
C ASP A 386 -28.73 -5.59 -7.33
N SER A 387 -28.37 -6.78 -6.85
CA SER A 387 -27.09 -7.43 -7.19
C SER A 387 -26.95 -7.79 -8.66
N GLN A 388 -28.04 -7.89 -9.43
CA GLN A 388 -28.01 -8.24 -10.85
C GLN A 388 -27.81 -7.01 -11.74
N ASN A 389 -28.37 -5.86 -11.35
CA ASN A 389 -28.29 -4.62 -12.14
C ASN A 389 -27.35 -3.55 -11.56
N LEU A 390 -26.63 -3.85 -10.48
CA LEU A 390 -25.72 -2.91 -9.81
C LEU A 390 -24.75 -2.24 -10.79
N GLY A 391 -24.12 -3.02 -11.66
CA GLY A 391 -23.18 -2.50 -12.66
C GLY A 391 -23.82 -1.50 -13.62
N ASP A 392 -25.05 -1.78 -14.08
CA ASP A 392 -25.79 -0.89 -14.98
C ASP A 392 -26.24 0.39 -14.26
N LYS A 393 -26.65 0.28 -12.99
CA LYS A 393 -26.99 1.44 -12.15
C LYS A 393 -25.79 2.37 -11.95
N VAL A 394 -24.61 1.81 -11.66
CA VAL A 394 -23.37 2.59 -11.55
C VAL A 394 -23.06 3.32 -12.86
N ARG A 395 -23.13 2.61 -14.00
CA ARG A 395 -22.92 3.24 -15.32
C ARG A 395 -23.93 4.34 -15.61
N ALA A 396 -25.21 4.11 -15.29
CA ALA A 396 -26.27 5.09 -15.51
C ALA A 396 -26.05 6.37 -14.68
N VAL A 397 -25.58 6.25 -13.43
CA VAL A 397 -25.22 7.42 -12.62
C VAL A 397 -24.02 8.15 -13.20
N LEU A 398 -22.96 7.45 -13.61
CA LEU A 398 -21.80 8.09 -14.23
C LEU A 398 -22.15 8.83 -15.52
N GLU A 399 -22.97 8.22 -16.39
CA GLU A 399 -23.44 8.87 -17.61
C GLU A 399 -24.35 10.06 -17.31
N ARG A 400 -25.24 9.95 -16.32
CA ARG A 400 -26.09 11.08 -15.89
C ARG A 400 -25.24 12.23 -15.34
N THR A 401 -24.18 11.96 -14.59
CA THR A 401 -23.25 12.98 -14.10
C THR A 401 -22.61 13.73 -15.26
N ARG A 402 -22.09 13.01 -16.27
CA ARG A 402 -21.51 13.62 -17.49
C ARG A 402 -22.54 14.45 -18.25
N GLN A 403 -23.78 13.97 -18.37
CA GLN A 403 -24.86 14.72 -19.02
C GLN A 403 -25.19 16.01 -18.28
N LEU A 404 -25.33 15.96 -16.95
CA LEU A 404 -25.58 17.14 -16.12
C LEU A 404 -24.44 18.15 -16.17
N GLU A 405 -23.18 17.69 -16.20
CA GLU A 405 -22.01 18.56 -16.38
C GLU A 405 -22.05 19.30 -17.73
N ASN A 406 -22.41 18.60 -18.80
CA ASN A 406 -22.56 19.21 -20.12
C ASN A 406 -23.73 20.19 -20.19
N GLU A 407 -24.89 19.83 -19.63
CA GLU A 407 -26.07 20.70 -19.57
C GLU A 407 -25.79 21.96 -18.73
N LEU A 408 -25.09 21.81 -17.61
CA LEU A 408 -24.64 22.93 -16.78
C LEU A 408 -23.75 23.89 -17.57
N GLN A 409 -22.82 23.36 -18.37
CA GLN A 409 -21.97 24.20 -19.21
C GLN A 409 -22.78 24.92 -20.29
N GLN A 410 -23.72 24.23 -20.95
CA GLN A 410 -24.59 24.86 -21.95
C GLN A 410 -25.45 25.98 -21.36
N LEU A 411 -26.02 25.77 -20.17
CA LEU A 411 -26.81 26.79 -19.48
C LEU A 411 -25.96 28.00 -19.07
N LYS A 412 -24.72 27.78 -18.64
CA LYS A 412 -23.77 28.87 -18.38
C LYS A 412 -23.47 29.67 -19.64
N ASP A 413 -23.20 29.00 -20.76
CA ASP A 413 -22.92 29.64 -22.05
C ASP A 413 -24.12 30.45 -22.55
N GLN A 414 -25.35 29.92 -22.42
CA GLN A 414 -26.58 30.64 -22.76
C GLN A 414 -26.79 31.87 -21.86
N ALA A 415 -26.56 31.74 -20.55
CA ALA A 415 -26.68 32.87 -19.62
C ALA A 415 -25.68 33.99 -19.95
N ALA A 416 -24.44 33.65 -20.30
CA ALA A 416 -23.45 34.63 -20.74
C ALA A 416 -23.84 35.31 -22.06
N ALA A 417 -24.37 34.56 -23.03
CA ALA A 417 -24.85 35.14 -24.30
C ALA A 417 -26.02 36.12 -24.09
N GLN A 418 -26.97 35.76 -23.22
CA GLN A 418 -28.09 36.64 -22.87
C GLN A 418 -27.63 37.90 -22.15
N GLU A 419 -26.66 37.77 -21.23
CA GLU A 419 -26.10 38.92 -20.54
C GLU A 419 -25.34 39.85 -21.50
N SER A 420 -24.54 39.30 -22.44
CA SER A 420 -23.91 40.10 -23.51
C SER A 420 -24.94 40.89 -24.32
N ALA A 421 -26.07 40.27 -24.69
CA ALA A 421 -27.12 40.98 -25.42
C ALA A 421 -27.70 42.14 -24.60
N ASN A 422 -27.96 41.94 -23.30
CA ASN A 422 -28.43 43.01 -22.41
C ASN A 422 -27.40 44.14 -22.26
N LEU A 423 -26.12 43.80 -22.14
CA LEU A 423 -25.03 44.78 -22.00
C LEU A 423 -24.84 45.64 -23.25
N SER A 424 -25.07 45.08 -24.44
CA SER A 424 -24.95 45.83 -25.70
C SER A 424 -25.83 47.10 -25.72
N SER A 425 -27.02 47.04 -25.11
CA SER A 425 -27.94 48.18 -24.99
C SER A 425 -27.50 49.24 -23.96
N LYS A 426 -26.53 48.94 -23.09
CA LYS A 426 -26.03 49.86 -22.06
C LYS A 426 -24.80 50.65 -22.52
N ALA A 427 -24.33 50.43 -23.74
CA ALA A 427 -23.18 51.13 -24.27
C ALA A 427 -23.48 52.62 -24.50
N VAL A 428 -22.53 53.49 -24.11
CA VAL A 428 -22.63 54.95 -24.23
C VAL A 428 -21.79 55.43 -25.41
N ASP A 429 -22.32 56.31 -26.25
CA ASP A 429 -21.54 56.91 -27.35
C ASP A 429 -20.61 58.02 -26.81
N LEU A 430 -19.32 57.90 -27.11
CA LEU A 430 -18.30 58.91 -26.86
C LEU A 430 -17.58 59.23 -28.17
N ASN A 431 -17.94 60.36 -28.79
CA ASN A 431 -17.32 60.85 -30.03
C ASN A 431 -17.32 59.81 -31.18
N GLY A 432 -18.39 59.03 -31.32
CA GLY A 432 -18.53 58.01 -32.36
C GLY A 432 -17.91 56.65 -32.00
N VAL A 433 -17.41 56.47 -30.76
CA VAL A 433 -16.95 55.20 -30.22
C VAL A 433 -17.84 54.79 -29.06
N LYS A 434 -18.38 53.56 -29.09
CA LYS A 434 -19.24 53.05 -28.02
C LYS A 434 -18.41 52.56 -26.83
N LEU A 435 -18.64 53.10 -25.65
CA LEU A 435 -18.04 52.64 -24.39
C LEU A 435 -19.03 51.75 -23.62
N LEU A 436 -18.59 50.57 -23.23
CA LEU A 436 -19.33 49.68 -22.32
C LEU A 436 -18.46 49.32 -21.12
N VAL A 437 -18.95 49.64 -19.92
CA VAL A 437 -18.29 49.30 -18.66
C VAL A 437 -19.32 48.62 -17.78
N SER A 438 -19.04 47.37 -17.35
CA SER A 438 -19.97 46.66 -16.46
C SER A 438 -19.26 45.67 -15.55
N GLU A 439 -19.74 45.59 -14.32
CA GLU A 439 -19.51 44.45 -13.44
C GLU A 439 -20.59 43.39 -13.72
N LEU A 440 -20.17 42.13 -13.74
CA LEU A 440 -21.02 40.96 -14.01
C LEU A 440 -20.96 40.02 -12.82
N ALA A 441 -22.13 39.74 -12.24
CA ALA A 441 -22.27 38.81 -11.14
C ALA A 441 -22.41 37.36 -11.66
N GLY A 442 -21.71 36.41 -11.04
CA GLY A 442 -21.88 34.98 -11.31
C GLY A 442 -21.30 34.49 -12.65
N ILE A 443 -20.49 35.30 -13.34
CA ILE A 443 -19.82 34.92 -14.58
C ILE A 443 -18.41 34.42 -14.27
N GLU A 444 -18.02 33.29 -14.87
CA GLU A 444 -16.67 32.78 -14.70
C GLU A 444 -15.65 33.65 -15.46
N PRO A 445 -14.45 33.92 -14.91
CA PRO A 445 -13.44 34.78 -15.55
C PRO A 445 -13.09 34.39 -16.98
N LYS A 446 -13.10 33.08 -17.28
CA LYS A 446 -12.84 32.52 -18.61
C LYS A 446 -13.87 32.96 -19.65
N MET A 447 -15.13 33.17 -19.26
CA MET A 447 -16.22 33.57 -20.15
C MET A 447 -16.16 35.05 -20.54
N LEU A 448 -15.53 35.89 -19.71
CA LEU A 448 -15.40 37.32 -19.98
C LEU A 448 -14.74 37.61 -21.34
N ARG A 449 -13.81 36.74 -21.77
CA ARG A 449 -13.16 36.83 -23.08
C ARG A 449 -14.15 36.68 -24.22
N THR A 450 -14.94 35.63 -24.20
CA THR A 450 -15.97 35.37 -25.21
C THR A 450 -16.97 36.51 -25.24
N MET A 451 -17.43 36.99 -24.07
CA MET A 451 -18.36 38.12 -23.99
C MET A 451 -17.79 39.40 -24.61
N VAL A 452 -16.52 39.72 -24.34
CA VAL A 452 -15.85 40.89 -24.95
C VAL A 452 -15.78 40.75 -26.47
N ASP A 453 -15.38 39.58 -26.99
CA ASP A 453 -15.29 39.36 -28.43
C ASP A 453 -16.67 39.48 -29.11
N ASP A 454 -17.72 38.92 -28.51
CA ASP A 454 -19.10 39.03 -29.00
C ASP A 454 -19.60 40.48 -29.00
N LEU A 455 -19.38 41.20 -27.89
CA LEU A 455 -19.77 42.61 -27.75
C LEU A 455 -19.01 43.51 -28.74
N LYS A 456 -17.72 43.24 -29.01
CA LYS A 456 -16.96 43.95 -30.06
C LYS A 456 -17.58 43.76 -31.43
N ASN A 457 -17.98 42.53 -31.76
CA ASN A 457 -18.62 42.22 -33.04
C ASN A 457 -20.00 42.89 -33.17
N GLN A 458 -20.76 43.00 -32.07
CA GLN A 458 -22.09 43.62 -32.08
C GLN A 458 -22.04 45.16 -32.11
N LEU A 459 -21.10 45.78 -31.40
CA LEU A 459 -21.08 47.23 -31.17
C LEU A 459 -20.25 48.01 -32.20
N GLY A 460 -19.38 47.34 -32.98
CA GLY A 460 -18.54 47.98 -33.98
C GLY A 460 -17.36 48.73 -33.34
N SER A 461 -17.23 50.03 -33.62
CA SER A 461 -16.22 50.91 -32.99
C SER A 461 -16.46 51.03 -31.50
N THR A 462 -15.70 50.31 -30.67
CA THR A 462 -16.01 50.16 -29.24
C THR A 462 -14.80 49.98 -28.32
N VAL A 463 -14.99 50.40 -27.07
CA VAL A 463 -14.13 50.12 -25.92
C VAL A 463 -15.00 49.44 -24.86
N ILE A 464 -14.60 48.25 -24.41
CA ILE A 464 -15.36 47.44 -23.44
C ILE A 464 -14.46 47.13 -22.24
N VAL A 465 -14.99 47.29 -21.03
CA VAL A 465 -14.38 46.82 -19.78
C VAL A 465 -15.41 46.00 -19.02
N LEU A 466 -15.13 44.71 -18.82
CA LEU A 466 -15.96 43.82 -18.01
C LEU A 466 -15.19 43.37 -16.78
N ALA A 467 -15.90 43.25 -15.66
CA ALA A 467 -15.37 42.76 -14.41
C ALA A 467 -16.25 41.66 -13.82
N THR A 468 -15.68 40.73 -13.08
CA THR A 468 -16.43 39.82 -12.21
C THR A 468 -15.67 39.56 -10.92
N VAL A 469 -16.39 39.25 -9.85
CA VAL A 469 -15.83 38.91 -8.54
C VAL A 469 -16.18 37.47 -8.22
N VAL A 470 -15.15 36.64 -8.04
CA VAL A 470 -15.30 35.22 -7.66
C VAL A 470 -14.44 34.99 -6.43
N GLU A 471 -15.07 34.51 -5.35
CA GLU A 471 -14.38 34.22 -4.07
C GLU A 471 -13.54 35.40 -3.55
N GLY A 472 -14.04 36.63 -3.70
CA GLY A 472 -13.37 37.85 -3.26
C GLY A 472 -12.21 38.33 -4.16
N LYS A 473 -11.90 37.61 -5.24
CA LYS A 473 -10.91 38.03 -6.25
C LYS A 473 -11.61 38.67 -7.44
N VAL A 474 -11.08 39.80 -7.88
CA VAL A 474 -11.55 40.53 -9.05
C VAL A 474 -10.86 39.96 -10.29
N SER A 475 -11.63 39.65 -11.32
CA SER A 475 -11.13 39.38 -12.67
C SER A 475 -11.65 40.45 -13.62
N LEU A 476 -10.74 41.02 -14.40
CA LEU A 476 -11.02 42.13 -15.32
C LEU A 476 -10.62 41.74 -16.73
N ILE A 477 -11.37 42.23 -17.70
CA ILE A 477 -10.99 42.20 -19.10
C ILE A 477 -11.32 43.53 -19.78
N ALA A 478 -10.43 43.98 -20.66
CA ALA A 478 -10.71 45.06 -21.59
C ALA A 478 -10.62 44.56 -23.02
N GLY A 479 -11.51 45.05 -23.88
CA GLY A 479 -11.47 44.85 -25.32
C GLY A 479 -11.62 46.17 -26.04
N VAL A 480 -10.82 46.36 -27.10
CA VAL A 480 -10.89 47.54 -27.96
C VAL A 480 -11.00 47.09 -29.41
N SER A 481 -11.91 47.68 -30.18
CA SER A 481 -12.04 47.41 -31.61
C SER A 481 -10.81 47.92 -32.38
N LYS A 482 -10.45 47.24 -33.47
CA LYS A 482 -9.17 47.47 -34.18
C LYS A 482 -9.02 48.90 -34.71
N ASP A 483 -10.11 49.54 -35.07
CA ASP A 483 -10.17 50.92 -35.56
C ASP A 483 -9.92 51.97 -34.46
N VAL A 484 -9.98 51.57 -33.18
CA VAL A 484 -9.80 52.45 -32.02
C VAL A 484 -8.44 52.22 -31.33
N THR A 485 -7.73 51.13 -31.63
CA THR A 485 -6.53 50.71 -30.89
C THR A 485 -5.37 51.71 -30.94
N ASP A 486 -5.31 52.57 -31.95
CA ASP A 486 -4.27 53.60 -32.09
C ASP A 486 -4.45 54.74 -31.07
N ARG A 487 -5.68 54.94 -30.59
CA ARG A 487 -6.06 55.99 -29.63
C ARG A 487 -6.17 55.43 -28.21
N VAL A 488 -6.75 54.23 -28.09
CA VAL A 488 -6.99 53.55 -26.81
C VAL A 488 -6.45 52.13 -26.87
N LYS A 489 -5.51 51.78 -25.98
CA LYS A 489 -4.97 50.41 -25.89
C LYS A 489 -5.58 49.67 -24.71
N ALA A 490 -6.09 48.46 -24.95
CA ALA A 490 -6.70 47.62 -23.92
C ALA A 490 -5.75 47.34 -22.75
N GLY A 491 -4.45 47.14 -23.03
CA GLY A 491 -3.42 46.93 -21.99
C GLY A 491 -3.24 48.12 -21.05
N GLU A 492 -3.23 49.34 -21.58
CA GLU A 492 -3.12 50.57 -20.77
C GLU A 492 -4.38 50.78 -19.93
N LEU A 493 -5.55 50.58 -20.55
CA LEU A 493 -6.85 50.70 -19.89
C LEU A 493 -7.00 49.71 -18.74
N ILE A 494 -6.72 48.42 -18.99
CA ILE A 494 -6.87 47.40 -17.94
C ILE A 494 -5.82 47.57 -16.84
N GLY A 495 -4.60 48.03 -17.17
CA GLY A 495 -3.57 48.31 -16.19
C GLY A 495 -3.98 49.40 -15.20
N MET A 496 -4.63 50.46 -15.70
CA MET A 496 -5.18 51.55 -14.89
C MET A 496 -6.29 51.08 -13.94
N VAL A 497 -7.22 50.24 -14.42
CA VAL A 497 -8.30 49.68 -13.58
C VAL A 497 -7.74 48.67 -12.57
N ALA A 498 -6.82 47.80 -13.01
CA ALA A 498 -6.22 46.77 -12.19
C ALA A 498 -5.46 47.35 -10.98
N GLN A 499 -4.70 48.43 -11.17
CA GLN A 499 -3.97 49.08 -10.07
C GLN A 499 -4.89 49.54 -8.94
N GLN A 500 -6.10 50.02 -9.27
CA GLN A 500 -7.08 50.50 -8.29
C GLN A 500 -7.69 49.36 -7.47
N VAL A 501 -7.76 48.14 -8.01
CA VAL A 501 -8.25 46.94 -7.31
C VAL A 501 -7.12 46.07 -6.74
N GLY A 502 -5.93 46.65 -6.52
CA GLY A 502 -4.77 45.95 -5.94
C GLY A 502 -4.13 44.93 -6.88
N GLY A 503 -4.31 45.10 -8.19
CA GLY A 503 -4.00 44.14 -9.22
C GLY A 503 -2.97 44.59 -10.24
N LYS A 504 -2.62 43.68 -11.15
CA LYS A 504 -1.83 43.97 -12.35
C LYS A 504 -2.41 43.21 -13.53
N GLY A 505 -2.26 43.77 -14.72
CA GLY A 505 -2.79 43.23 -15.95
C GLY A 505 -1.88 43.51 -17.13
N GLY A 506 -2.16 42.81 -18.23
CA GLY A 506 -1.41 42.93 -19.46
C GLY A 506 -2.14 42.27 -20.62
N GLY A 507 -1.72 42.59 -21.83
CA GLY A 507 -2.30 42.02 -23.03
C GLY A 507 -1.95 42.82 -24.27
N ARG A 508 -2.65 42.49 -25.35
CA ARG A 508 -2.48 43.12 -26.65
C ARG A 508 -3.26 44.45 -26.70
N PRO A 509 -2.99 45.33 -27.68
CA PRO A 509 -3.73 46.57 -27.86
C PRO A 509 -5.25 46.38 -28.01
N ASP A 510 -5.69 45.26 -28.60
CA ASP A 510 -7.09 44.94 -28.88
C ASP A 510 -7.81 44.18 -27.75
N MET A 511 -7.05 43.58 -26.82
CA MET A 511 -7.59 42.82 -25.69
C MET A 511 -6.55 42.60 -24.58
N ALA A 512 -6.93 42.85 -23.33
CA ALA A 512 -6.07 42.65 -22.18
C ALA A 512 -6.86 42.18 -20.95
N GLN A 513 -6.19 41.47 -20.05
CA GLN A 513 -6.81 40.89 -18.85
C GLN A 513 -6.01 41.28 -17.61
N ALA A 514 -6.69 41.32 -16.46
CA ALA A 514 -6.08 41.55 -15.18
C ALA A 514 -6.80 40.82 -14.06
N GLY A 515 -6.09 40.61 -12.95
CA GLY A 515 -6.69 40.17 -11.69
C GLY A 515 -6.42 41.20 -10.60
N GLY A 516 -7.29 41.26 -9.59
CA GLY A 516 -7.18 42.11 -8.41
C GLY A 516 -7.67 41.41 -7.15
N THR A 517 -7.29 41.94 -5.99
CA THR A 517 -7.63 41.37 -4.67
C THR A 517 -8.57 42.26 -3.87
N ASP A 518 -8.81 43.49 -4.32
CA ASP A 518 -9.69 44.44 -3.64
C ASP A 518 -11.02 44.59 -4.39
N ALA A 519 -11.98 43.73 -4.06
CA ALA A 519 -13.33 43.78 -4.61
C ALA A 519 -14.11 45.04 -4.16
N ALA A 520 -13.79 45.63 -3.01
CA ALA A 520 -14.49 46.82 -2.52
C ALA A 520 -14.13 48.07 -3.33
N ALA A 521 -12.93 48.12 -3.91
CA ALA A 521 -12.48 49.20 -4.79
C ALA A 521 -13.05 49.11 -6.22
N LEU A 522 -13.63 47.97 -6.63
CA LEU A 522 -14.06 47.71 -8.00
C LEU A 522 -15.09 48.73 -8.53
N PRO A 523 -16.15 49.13 -7.80
CA PRO A 523 -17.12 50.10 -8.31
C PRO A 523 -16.48 51.46 -8.65
N ALA A 524 -15.57 51.93 -7.80
CA ALA A 524 -14.85 53.19 -8.05
C ALA A 524 -13.88 53.06 -9.24
N ALA A 525 -13.19 51.92 -9.35
CA ALA A 525 -12.27 51.64 -10.45
C ALA A 525 -13.00 51.62 -11.81
N LEU A 526 -14.18 50.99 -11.89
CA LEU A 526 -15.00 50.98 -13.11
C LEU A 526 -15.54 52.38 -13.46
N ALA A 527 -15.97 53.17 -12.47
CA ALA A 527 -16.44 54.54 -12.71
C ALA A 527 -15.36 55.45 -13.30
N SER A 528 -14.07 55.20 -13.01
CA SER A 528 -12.94 55.97 -13.56
C SER A 528 -12.72 55.78 -15.07
N VAL A 529 -13.22 54.68 -15.65
CA VAL A 529 -12.98 54.30 -17.05
C VAL A 529 -13.52 55.33 -18.03
N GLN A 530 -14.74 55.83 -17.82
CA GLN A 530 -15.37 56.75 -18.77
C GLN A 530 -14.59 58.06 -18.93
N GLY A 531 -14.12 58.64 -17.82
CA GLY A 531 -13.29 59.85 -17.85
C GLY A 531 -11.96 59.63 -18.55
N TRP A 532 -11.31 58.50 -18.30
CA TRP A 532 -10.05 58.14 -18.94
C TRP A 532 -10.20 57.94 -20.45
N VAL A 533 -11.23 57.20 -20.88
CA VAL A 533 -11.50 56.94 -22.31
C VAL A 533 -11.86 58.24 -23.03
N SER A 534 -12.69 59.09 -22.42
CA SER A 534 -13.07 60.39 -23.01
C SER A 534 -11.85 61.28 -23.28
N ALA A 535 -10.87 61.32 -22.38
CA ALA A 535 -9.64 62.10 -22.54
C ALA A 535 -8.74 61.58 -23.68
N LYS A 536 -8.80 60.29 -23.99
CA LYS A 536 -8.06 59.67 -25.11
C LYS A 536 -8.79 59.79 -26.46
N LEU A 537 -10.10 60.05 -26.42
CA LEU A 537 -10.98 60.21 -27.58
C LEU A 537 -11.28 61.67 -27.95
N GLN A 538 -10.72 62.64 -27.23
CA GLN A 538 -10.50 64.00 -27.72
C GLN A 538 -9.34 64.02 -28.72
#